data_AF-A0A840KDV9-F1
#
_entry.id   AF-A0A840KDV9-F1
#
_cell.length_a   1.000
_cell.length_b   1.000
_cell.length_c   1.000
_cell.angle_alpha   90.00
_cell.angle_beta   90.00
_cell.angle_gamma   90.00
#
_symmetry.space_group_name_H-M   'P 1'
#
loop_
_entity.id
_entity.type
_entity.pdbx_description
1 polymer ?
#
loop_
_entity_poly.entity_id
_entity_poly.type
_entity_poly.pdbx_seq_one_letter_code
_entity_poly.pdbx_strand_id
1 'polypeptide(L)'
;MFIKHNSKNYRINHILTPTDNLINGILQLTVFDDKENIIAQRLCFVQPELLKIQRPVLQEISLNKKPRELNSFNITNNYTVLVQDPEIKSSEEENNLLSRLWLTGDITSNIIKPAQYFIKNHNSEALDALLISEKWKRFDWKNIISGIYPVIKYPADSSYITYKAKVMINNQPAVNASLSLIFDIPEFGSKFYEIQTDENGNFTLSGMIFEDNMKLSYQLNKEQKMDKRDFQVFFQPNYAFIPYKNNLPKSKFNLTKRLSEDALSPEEIRSIATKNTQKFISEKITDIEEVKIKTSKSDKLKILEKN
;
A
#
# COMPACT_ATOMS: atom_id res chain seq x y z
N MET A 1 -12.89 21.90 0.61
CA MET A 1 -12.70 23.23 -0.02
C MET A 1 -13.17 24.29 0.97
N PHE A 2 -12.44 25.40 1.10
CA PHE A 2 -12.73 26.45 2.07
C PHE A 2 -13.26 27.68 1.34
N ILE A 3 -14.45 28.15 1.73
CA ILE A 3 -15.03 29.40 1.21
C ILE A 3 -15.38 30.24 2.42
N LYS A 4 -14.55 31.24 2.73
CA LYS A 4 -14.84 32.25 3.76
C LYS A 4 -15.62 33.36 3.08
N HIS A 5 -16.92 33.45 3.36
CA HIS A 5 -17.76 34.53 2.88
C HIS A 5 -17.77 35.67 3.89
N ASN A 6 -17.48 36.89 3.43
CA ASN A 6 -17.57 38.09 4.24
C ASN A 6 -18.43 39.07 3.45
N SER A 7 -19.71 39.23 3.81
CA SER A 7 -20.56 40.25 3.19
C SER A 7 -21.69 40.69 4.10
N LYS A 8 -21.65 41.97 4.45
CA LYS A 8 -22.85 42.76 4.72
C LYS A 8 -23.50 43.05 3.36
N ASN A 9 -24.68 42.47 3.12
CA ASN A 9 -25.68 42.87 2.10
C ASN A 9 -25.72 42.21 0.70
N TYR A 10 -25.25 40.97 0.49
CA TYR A 10 -25.63 40.21 -0.72
C TYR A 10 -26.18 38.82 -0.40
N ARG A 11 -27.39 38.52 -0.91
CA ARG A 11 -27.97 37.16 -0.93
C ARG A 11 -27.32 36.38 -2.08
N ILE A 12 -26.38 35.50 -1.76
CA ILE A 12 -25.88 34.52 -2.74
C ILE A 12 -26.88 33.36 -2.79
N ASN A 13 -27.55 33.20 -3.93
CA ASN A 13 -28.55 32.14 -4.13
C ASN A 13 -27.93 30.82 -4.62
N HIS A 14 -26.70 30.83 -5.13
CA HIS A 14 -25.96 29.62 -5.52
C HIS A 14 -24.44 29.87 -5.55
N ILE A 15 -23.65 28.86 -5.18
CA ILE A 15 -22.19 28.83 -5.34
C ILE A 15 -21.87 27.69 -6.29
N LEU A 16 -21.31 28.01 -7.46
CA LEU A 16 -20.84 26.99 -8.41
C LEU A 16 -19.43 26.59 -8.02
N THR A 17 -19.26 25.32 -7.67
CA THR A 17 -17.94 24.73 -7.40
C THR A 17 -17.60 23.78 -8.53
N PRO A 18 -16.56 24.05 -9.35
CA PRO A 18 -16.14 23.14 -10.40
C PRO A 18 -15.75 21.78 -9.81
N THR A 19 -16.49 20.72 -10.16
CA THR A 19 -16.22 19.37 -9.67
C THR A 19 -15.40 18.53 -10.64
N ASP A 20 -15.16 19.01 -11.86
CA ASP A 20 -14.58 18.19 -12.95
C ASP A 20 -13.17 17.68 -12.65
N ASN A 21 -12.39 18.50 -11.95
CA ASN A 21 -11.02 18.20 -11.52
C ASN A 21 -10.96 17.46 -10.16
N LEU A 22 -12.10 17.25 -9.50
CA LEU A 22 -12.14 16.54 -8.23
C LEU A 22 -12.16 15.01 -8.48
N ILE A 23 -11.54 14.28 -7.58
CA ILE A 23 -11.60 12.81 -7.55
C ILE A 23 -12.90 12.35 -6.90
N ASN A 24 -13.42 11.17 -7.28
CA ASN A 24 -14.56 10.57 -6.61
C ASN A 24 -14.25 10.36 -5.12
N GLY A 25 -15.20 10.73 -4.25
CA GLY A 25 -15.06 10.66 -2.80
C GLY A 25 -16.05 11.58 -2.09
N ILE A 26 -16.04 11.54 -0.76
CA ILE A 26 -16.88 12.41 0.06
C ILE A 26 -16.28 13.82 0.13
N LEU A 27 -17.10 14.81 -0.20
CA LEU A 27 -16.85 16.22 -0.01
C LEU A 27 -17.68 16.72 1.17
N GLN A 28 -17.02 17.33 2.16
CA GLN A 28 -17.71 18.07 3.22
C GLN A 28 -17.76 19.55 2.87
N LEU A 29 -18.97 20.09 2.82
CA LEU A 29 -19.25 21.52 2.75
C LEU A 29 -19.58 22.02 4.16
N THR A 30 -18.98 23.13 4.56
CA THR A 30 -19.24 23.79 5.85
C THR A 30 -19.39 25.28 5.61
N VAL A 31 -20.46 25.85 6.15
CA VAL A 31 -20.75 27.29 6.07
C VAL A 31 -20.56 27.89 7.45
N PHE A 32 -19.85 29.00 7.51
CA PHE A 32 -19.55 29.75 8.73
C PHE A 32 -20.26 31.10 8.73
N ASP A 33 -20.58 31.62 9.92
CA ASP A 33 -20.96 33.01 10.11
C ASP A 33 -19.72 33.94 10.19
N ASP A 34 -19.96 35.23 10.41
CA ASP A 34 -18.92 36.27 10.55
C ASP A 34 -18.05 36.11 11.80
N LYS A 35 -18.47 35.28 12.76
CA LYS A 35 -17.78 34.94 13.99
C LYS A 35 -17.13 33.55 13.95
N GLU A 36 -17.06 32.95 12.76
CA GLU A 36 -16.48 31.62 12.52
C GLU A 36 -17.23 30.47 13.21
N ASN A 37 -18.50 30.67 13.57
CA ASN A 37 -19.38 29.59 14.01
C ASN A 37 -19.92 28.83 12.80
N ILE A 38 -20.00 27.52 12.91
CA ILE A 38 -20.65 26.69 11.89
C ILE A 38 -22.16 26.89 11.94
N ILE A 39 -22.74 27.30 10.82
CA ILE A 39 -24.20 27.48 10.67
C ILE A 39 -24.85 26.35 9.86
N ALA A 40 -24.10 25.70 8.96
CA ALA A 40 -24.59 24.57 8.17
C ALA A 40 -23.45 23.66 7.72
N GLN A 41 -23.74 22.37 7.60
CA GLN A 41 -22.81 21.38 7.04
C GLN A 41 -23.57 20.39 6.15
N ARG A 42 -22.91 19.91 5.10
CA ARG A 42 -23.43 18.90 4.19
C ARG A 42 -22.30 18.02 3.68
N LEU A 43 -22.49 16.70 3.72
CA LEU A 43 -21.65 15.76 2.99
C LEU A 43 -22.24 15.56 1.60
N CYS A 44 -21.41 15.52 0.57
CA CYS A 44 -21.81 15.22 -0.80
C CYS A 44 -20.83 14.20 -1.39
N PHE A 45 -21.26 13.42 -2.37
CA PHE A 45 -20.34 12.61 -3.14
C PHE A 45 -19.93 13.35 -4.41
N VAL A 46 -18.65 13.33 -4.75
CA VAL A 46 -18.14 13.95 -5.98
C VAL A 46 -18.46 13.06 -7.18
N GLN A 47 -19.26 13.59 -8.12
CA GLN A 47 -19.60 12.95 -9.39
C GLN A 47 -20.09 11.49 -9.22
N PRO A 48 -21.17 11.22 -8.44
CA PRO A 48 -21.64 9.86 -8.18
C PRO A 48 -21.98 9.12 -9.48
N GLU A 49 -22.57 9.82 -10.46
CA GLU A 49 -22.90 9.26 -11.77
C GLU A 49 -21.68 8.83 -12.62
N LEU A 50 -20.49 9.37 -12.33
CA LEU A 50 -19.27 9.13 -13.09
C LEU A 50 -18.16 8.62 -12.16
N LEU A 51 -18.24 7.34 -11.82
CA LEU A 51 -17.17 6.66 -11.08
C LEU A 51 -15.98 6.40 -12.00
N LYS A 52 -14.90 7.14 -11.80
CA LYS A 52 -13.65 7.06 -12.58
C LYS A 52 -12.80 5.87 -12.10
N ILE A 53 -13.20 4.65 -12.46
CA ILE A 53 -12.47 3.41 -12.14
C ILE A 53 -11.74 2.92 -13.39
N GLN A 54 -10.41 2.91 -13.35
CA GLN A 54 -9.61 2.26 -14.38
C GLN A 54 -9.80 0.74 -14.29
N ARG A 55 -10.09 0.11 -15.43
CA ARG A 55 -10.21 -1.34 -15.52
C ARG A 55 -9.03 -1.91 -16.29
N PRO A 56 -8.42 -3.00 -15.82
CA PRO A 56 -7.40 -3.69 -16.59
C PRO A 56 -8.00 -4.18 -17.91
N VAL A 57 -7.23 -4.04 -19.00
CA VAL A 57 -7.55 -4.67 -20.28
C VAL A 57 -6.82 -6.00 -20.31
N LEU A 58 -7.57 -7.09 -20.37
CA LEU A 58 -7.03 -8.43 -20.57
C LEU A 58 -6.77 -8.64 -22.07
N GLN A 59 -5.57 -9.11 -22.41
CA GLN A 59 -5.13 -9.41 -23.78
C GLN A 59 -4.76 -10.89 -23.88
N GLU A 60 -4.74 -11.43 -25.11
CA GLU A 60 -4.25 -12.79 -25.39
C GLU A 60 -4.86 -13.87 -24.48
N ILE A 61 -6.19 -13.82 -24.31
CA ILE A 61 -6.91 -14.72 -23.41
C ILE A 61 -6.97 -16.12 -24.04
N SER A 62 -6.36 -17.10 -23.39
CA SER A 62 -6.46 -18.52 -23.70
C SER A 62 -7.14 -19.24 -22.56
N LEU A 63 -8.32 -19.80 -22.81
CA LEU A 63 -9.09 -20.55 -21.82
C LEU A 63 -9.24 -22.01 -22.25
N ASN A 64 -8.81 -22.93 -21.40
CA ASN A 64 -8.95 -24.36 -21.56
C ASN A 64 -9.80 -24.94 -20.43
N LYS A 65 -10.93 -25.54 -20.80
CA LYS A 65 -11.92 -26.10 -19.85
C LYS A 65 -11.60 -27.53 -19.43
N LYS A 66 -10.58 -28.17 -20.01
CA LYS A 66 -10.19 -29.53 -19.61
C LYS A 66 -9.50 -29.49 -18.23
N PRO A 67 -9.64 -30.55 -17.43
CA PRO A 67 -9.04 -30.59 -16.10
C PRO A 67 -7.52 -30.36 -16.15
N ARG A 68 -7.02 -29.45 -15.30
CA ARG A 68 -5.59 -29.15 -15.10
C ARG A 68 -4.86 -28.56 -16.31
N GLU A 69 -5.59 -28.09 -17.31
CA GLU A 69 -4.99 -27.35 -18.42
C GLU A 69 -4.72 -25.90 -18.04
N LEU A 70 -3.78 -25.28 -18.77
CA LEU A 70 -3.33 -23.93 -18.52
C LEU A 70 -4.31 -22.91 -19.12
N ASN A 71 -4.71 -21.94 -18.30
CA ASN A 71 -5.36 -20.71 -18.74
C ASN A 71 -4.32 -19.60 -18.70
N SER A 72 -4.28 -18.75 -19.72
CA SER A 72 -3.37 -17.61 -19.78
C SER A 72 -4.11 -16.35 -20.20
N PHE A 73 -3.63 -15.22 -19.69
CA PHE A 73 -4.02 -13.88 -20.12
C PHE A 73 -2.84 -12.95 -19.86
N ASN A 74 -2.74 -11.90 -20.66
CA ASN A 74 -1.75 -10.83 -20.49
C ASN A 74 -2.43 -9.56 -19.99
N ILE A 75 -1.71 -8.79 -19.17
CA ILE A 75 -2.14 -7.47 -18.68
C ILE A 75 -0.99 -6.49 -18.89
N THR A 76 -1.30 -5.30 -19.40
CA THR A 76 -0.30 -4.32 -19.85
C THR A 76 0.31 -3.43 -18.76
N ASN A 77 -0.29 -3.36 -17.57
CA ASN A 77 0.21 -2.55 -16.45
C ASN A 77 0.42 -3.41 -15.20
N ASN A 78 1.01 -2.83 -14.17
CA ASN A 78 1.22 -3.48 -12.88
C ASN A 78 -0.13 -3.61 -12.13
N TYR A 79 -0.64 -4.84 -12.06
CA TYR A 79 -1.84 -5.17 -11.30
C TYR A 79 -1.55 -6.32 -10.33
N THR A 80 -2.15 -6.26 -9.14
CA THR A 80 -2.31 -7.43 -8.29
C THR A 80 -3.53 -8.21 -8.77
N VAL A 81 -3.36 -9.50 -9.02
CA VAL A 81 -4.42 -10.37 -9.55
C VAL A 81 -4.80 -11.44 -8.55
N LEU A 82 -6.10 -11.57 -8.29
CA LEU A 82 -6.69 -12.66 -7.53
C LEU A 82 -7.58 -13.48 -8.47
N VAL A 83 -7.35 -14.80 -8.53
CA VAL A 83 -8.19 -15.75 -9.28
C VAL A 83 -9.04 -16.52 -8.27
N GLN A 84 -10.36 -16.47 -8.43
CA GLN A 84 -11.32 -17.13 -7.54
C GLN A 84 -12.37 -17.91 -8.34
N ASP A 85 -12.92 -18.95 -7.73
CA ASP A 85 -14.04 -19.72 -8.27
C ASP A 85 -15.33 -18.88 -8.19
N PRO A 86 -16.12 -18.75 -9.28
CA PRO A 86 -17.37 -17.99 -9.26
C PRO A 86 -18.43 -18.54 -8.29
N GLU A 87 -18.35 -19.81 -7.88
CA GLU A 87 -19.30 -20.39 -6.91
C GLU A 87 -19.07 -19.90 -5.48
N ILE A 88 -17.92 -19.30 -5.18
CA ILE A 88 -17.60 -18.80 -3.84
C ILE A 88 -18.39 -17.52 -3.56
N LYS A 89 -19.17 -17.53 -2.48
CA LYS A 89 -19.85 -16.32 -1.99
C LYS A 89 -18.82 -15.28 -1.56
N SER A 90 -18.66 -14.24 -2.36
CA SER A 90 -17.73 -13.16 -2.08
C SER A 90 -18.37 -12.09 -1.19
N SER A 91 -17.69 -11.69 -0.11
CA SER A 91 -18.10 -10.54 0.69
C SER A 91 -17.92 -9.20 -0.05
N GLU A 92 -17.26 -9.20 -1.21
CA GLU A 92 -17.01 -7.99 -2.03
C GLU A 92 -18.30 -7.34 -2.54
N GLU A 93 -19.39 -8.12 -2.65
CA GLU A 93 -20.72 -7.59 -2.96
C GLU A 93 -21.34 -6.81 -1.78
N GLU A 94 -20.91 -7.09 -0.55
CA GLU A 94 -21.33 -6.33 0.63
C GLU A 94 -20.37 -5.17 0.88
N ASN A 95 -19.07 -5.43 0.94
CA ASN A 95 -18.04 -4.44 1.21
C ASN A 95 -16.76 -4.80 0.46
N ASN A 96 -16.25 -3.84 -0.32
CA ASN A 96 -15.05 -3.98 -1.13
C ASN A 96 -14.13 -2.78 -0.97
N LEU A 97 -12.94 -2.86 -1.58
CA LEU A 97 -11.93 -1.81 -1.54
C LEU A 97 -12.48 -0.42 -1.92
N LEU A 98 -13.29 -0.33 -2.98
CA LEU A 98 -13.85 0.95 -3.44
C LEU A 98 -14.79 1.54 -2.39
N SER A 99 -15.72 0.74 -1.87
CA SER A 99 -16.64 1.17 -0.83
C SER A 99 -15.94 1.52 0.50
N ARG A 100 -14.77 0.91 0.75
CA ARG A 100 -13.91 1.25 1.87
C ARG A 100 -13.24 2.60 1.66
N LEU A 101 -12.65 2.83 0.49
CA LEU A 101 -11.94 4.07 0.17
C LEU A 101 -12.88 5.28 0.09
N TRP A 102 -14.07 5.10 -0.49
CA TRP A 102 -14.98 6.19 -0.81
C TRP A 102 -16.06 6.46 0.21
N LEU A 103 -16.32 5.53 1.13
CA LEU A 103 -17.44 5.65 2.08
C LEU A 103 -17.03 5.28 3.50
N THR A 104 -16.78 3.99 3.78
CA THR A 104 -16.62 3.53 5.17
C THR A 104 -15.29 3.92 5.82
N GLY A 105 -14.31 4.38 5.04
CA GLY A 105 -13.07 4.98 5.55
C GLY A 105 -13.29 6.35 6.20
N ASP A 106 -14.32 7.08 5.76
CA ASP A 106 -14.68 8.41 6.24
C ASP A 106 -15.85 8.39 7.21
N ILE A 107 -16.80 7.47 7.00
CA ILE A 107 -18.00 7.30 7.79
C ILE A 107 -17.83 6.05 8.65
N THR A 108 -17.83 6.24 9.97
CA THR A 108 -17.59 5.16 10.95
C THR A 108 -18.86 4.50 11.45
N SER A 109 -20.04 5.00 11.05
CA SER A 109 -21.31 4.32 11.31
C SER A 109 -21.35 2.98 10.59
N ASN A 110 -22.21 2.08 11.08
CA ASN A 110 -22.41 0.80 10.42
C ASN A 110 -23.31 0.97 9.19
N ILE A 111 -22.71 0.99 8.01
CA ILE A 111 -23.42 1.04 6.73
C ILE A 111 -23.66 -0.39 6.23
N ILE A 112 -24.92 -0.72 5.93
CA ILE A 112 -25.29 -2.03 5.40
C ILE A 112 -24.94 -2.08 3.91
N LYS A 113 -24.17 -3.08 3.49
CA LYS A 113 -23.75 -3.32 2.09
C LYS A 113 -23.23 -2.04 1.39
N PRO A 114 -22.18 -1.38 1.92
CA PRO A 114 -21.66 -0.13 1.34
C PRO A 114 -21.23 -0.25 -0.13
N ALA A 115 -20.89 -1.46 -0.62
CA ALA A 115 -20.57 -1.71 -2.02
C ALA A 115 -21.71 -1.34 -2.99
N GLN A 116 -22.98 -1.42 -2.55
CA GLN A 116 -24.14 -1.15 -3.40
C GLN A 116 -24.17 0.26 -4.00
N TYR A 117 -23.49 1.23 -3.37
CA TYR A 117 -23.44 2.60 -3.85
C TYR A 117 -22.45 2.81 -5.00
N PHE A 118 -21.63 1.81 -5.33
CA PHE A 118 -20.54 1.93 -6.30
C PHE A 118 -20.55 0.82 -7.37
N ILE A 119 -21.65 0.09 -7.50
CA ILE A 119 -21.85 -0.88 -8.57
C ILE A 119 -22.34 -0.21 -9.86
N LYS A 120 -22.34 -0.98 -10.95
CA LYS A 120 -22.98 -0.57 -12.20
C LYS A 120 -24.48 -0.32 -11.94
N ASN A 121 -25.01 0.81 -12.42
CA ASN A 121 -26.39 1.24 -12.20
C ASN A 121 -26.75 1.46 -10.71
N HIS A 122 -25.80 1.91 -9.90
CA HIS A 122 -26.06 2.31 -8.52
C HIS A 122 -27.10 3.45 -8.47
N ASN A 123 -27.79 3.54 -7.33
CA ASN A 123 -28.71 4.65 -7.06
C ASN A 123 -27.95 5.79 -6.36
N SER A 124 -27.66 6.85 -7.11
CA SER A 124 -26.96 8.04 -6.60
C SER A 124 -27.79 8.82 -5.58
N GLU A 125 -29.12 8.85 -5.71
CA GLU A 125 -30.02 9.48 -4.74
C GLU A 125 -29.99 8.73 -3.41
N ALA A 126 -29.86 7.40 -3.43
CA ALA A 126 -29.72 6.61 -2.21
C ALA A 126 -28.39 6.88 -1.49
N LEU A 127 -27.30 7.09 -2.25
CA LEU A 127 -26.03 7.52 -1.67
C LEU A 127 -26.16 8.93 -1.09
N ASP A 128 -26.82 9.84 -1.79
CA ASP A 128 -27.02 11.20 -1.31
C ASP A 128 -27.86 11.24 -0.02
N ALA A 129 -28.93 10.45 0.04
CA ALA A 129 -29.78 10.30 1.22
C ALA A 129 -29.01 9.77 2.44
N LEU A 130 -28.10 8.80 2.23
CA LEU A 130 -27.19 8.35 3.28
C LEU A 130 -26.29 9.49 3.77
N LEU A 131 -25.72 10.28 2.86
CA LEU A 131 -24.83 11.39 3.22
C LEU A 131 -25.54 12.55 3.93
N ILE A 132 -26.87 12.64 3.87
CA ILE A 132 -27.66 13.60 4.66
C ILE A 132 -27.67 13.20 6.14
N SER A 133 -27.78 11.90 6.45
CA SER A 133 -27.90 11.42 7.83
C SER A 133 -26.54 11.21 8.52
N GLU A 134 -25.50 10.98 7.73
CA GLU A 134 -24.17 10.64 8.22
C GLU A 134 -23.33 11.84 8.67
N LYS A 135 -22.34 11.57 9.52
CA LYS A 135 -21.40 12.59 10.04
C LYS A 135 -19.97 12.20 9.77
N TRP A 136 -19.19 13.16 9.29
CA TRP A 136 -17.75 13.04 9.12
C TRP A 136 -17.03 13.53 10.38
N LYS A 137 -16.07 12.74 10.90
CA LYS A 137 -15.46 12.97 12.22
C LYS A 137 -13.93 12.88 12.21
N ARG A 138 -13.25 13.41 11.20
CA ARG A 138 -11.77 13.41 11.19
C ARG A 138 -11.16 14.55 12.02
N PHE A 139 -11.86 15.67 12.16
CA PHE A 139 -11.43 16.79 13.00
C PHE A 139 -12.63 17.60 13.51
N ASP A 140 -12.37 18.42 14.51
CA ASP A 140 -13.33 19.40 15.04
C ASP A 140 -12.91 20.80 14.61
N TRP A 141 -13.82 21.55 13.98
CA TRP A 141 -13.54 22.88 13.47
C TRP A 141 -13.16 23.89 14.56
N LYS A 142 -13.77 23.81 15.74
CA LYS A 142 -13.44 24.70 16.86
C LYS A 142 -11.98 24.50 17.27
N ASN A 143 -11.53 23.24 17.32
CA ASN A 143 -10.12 22.93 17.55
C ASN A 143 -9.23 23.51 16.44
N ILE A 144 -9.54 23.25 15.16
CA ILE A 144 -8.73 23.75 14.02
C ILE A 144 -8.61 25.28 14.04
N ILE A 145 -9.71 26.00 14.25
CA ILE A 145 -9.75 27.47 14.28
C ILE A 145 -8.93 28.01 15.46
N SER A 146 -8.95 27.32 16.60
CA SER A 146 -8.12 27.68 17.77
C SER A 146 -6.63 27.31 17.65
N GLY A 147 -6.19 26.78 16.50
CA GLY A 147 -4.81 26.35 16.26
C GLY A 147 -4.49 24.96 16.83
N ILE A 148 -5.49 24.21 17.26
CA ILE A 148 -5.35 22.83 17.73
C ILE A 148 -5.60 21.88 16.56
N TYR A 149 -4.51 21.33 16.02
CA TYR A 149 -4.56 20.40 14.89
C TYR A 149 -4.57 18.94 15.36
N PRO A 150 -5.22 18.01 14.62
CA PRO A 150 -5.19 16.60 14.94
C PRO A 150 -3.77 16.04 14.84
N VAL A 151 -3.38 15.24 15.82
CA VAL A 151 -2.08 14.55 15.81
C VAL A 151 -2.12 13.45 14.76
N ILE A 152 -1.34 13.62 13.69
CA ILE A 152 -1.14 12.60 12.66
C ILE A 152 -0.21 11.53 13.24
N LYS A 153 -0.79 10.48 13.82
CA LYS A 153 -0.03 9.37 14.42
C LYS A 153 0.76 8.57 13.39
N TYR A 154 0.24 8.51 12.18
CA TYR A 154 0.79 7.73 11.06
C TYR A 154 0.85 8.66 9.85
N PRO A 155 2.00 9.33 9.61
CA PRO A 155 2.18 10.11 8.39
C PRO A 155 2.07 9.17 7.19
N ALA A 156 1.69 9.72 6.02
CA ALA A 156 1.83 8.96 4.78
C ALA A 156 3.29 8.51 4.65
N ASP A 157 3.51 7.24 4.30
CA ASP A 157 4.84 6.69 4.05
C ASP A 157 5.44 7.42 2.84
N SER A 158 6.05 8.58 3.07
CA SER A 158 6.68 9.41 2.03
C SER A 158 8.09 8.94 1.71
N SER A 159 8.68 8.20 2.65
CA SER A 159 9.93 7.51 2.47
C SER A 159 9.59 6.05 2.26
N TYR A 160 10.04 5.48 1.14
CA TYR A 160 10.24 4.05 1.00
C TYR A 160 11.09 3.49 2.16
N ILE A 161 11.66 2.31 2.01
CA ILE A 161 12.37 1.64 3.12
C ILE A 161 13.39 2.60 3.77
N THR A 162 13.25 2.81 5.07
CA THR A 162 14.06 3.77 5.83
C THR A 162 14.76 3.05 6.97
N TYR A 163 16.04 3.34 7.16
CA TYR A 163 16.84 2.80 8.25
C TYR A 163 17.47 3.93 9.05
N LYS A 164 17.46 3.77 10.37
CA LYS A 164 18.31 4.55 11.26
C LYS A 164 19.56 3.73 11.55
N ALA A 165 20.70 4.38 11.49
CA ALA A 165 21.97 3.76 11.79
C ALA A 165 22.65 4.49 12.93
N LYS A 166 23.32 3.74 13.81
CA LYS A 166 24.15 4.29 14.89
C LYS A 166 25.59 3.83 14.70
N VAL A 167 26.49 4.79 14.67
CA VAL A 167 27.92 4.58 14.50
C VAL A 167 28.62 4.70 15.85
N MET A 168 29.41 3.70 16.19
CA MET A 168 30.19 3.64 17.41
C MET A 168 31.68 3.52 17.05
N ILE A 169 32.52 4.33 17.69
CA ILE A 169 33.98 4.23 17.66
C ILE A 169 34.45 3.99 19.09
N ASN A 170 35.21 2.92 19.33
CA ASN A 170 35.69 2.53 20.67
C ASN A 170 34.55 2.45 21.71
N ASN A 171 33.41 1.87 21.32
CA ASN A 171 32.18 1.80 22.13
C ASN A 171 31.60 3.17 22.55
N GLN A 172 32.00 4.27 21.91
CA GLN A 172 31.43 5.60 22.10
C GLN A 172 30.72 6.07 20.81
N PRO A 173 29.66 6.90 20.91
CA PRO A 173 29.03 7.49 19.73
C PRO A 173 30.03 8.26 18.88
N ALA A 174 30.06 7.95 17.58
CA ALA A 174 30.93 8.65 16.64
C ALA A 174 30.30 9.99 16.26
N VAL A 175 30.60 11.04 17.01
CA VAL A 175 30.04 12.39 16.78
C VAL A 175 30.62 13.04 15.54
N ASN A 176 29.77 13.60 14.67
CA ASN A 176 30.16 14.36 13.45
C ASN A 176 31.20 13.63 12.59
N ALA A 177 31.10 12.31 12.52
CA ALA A 177 32.00 11.45 11.77
C ALA A 177 31.55 11.35 10.31
N SER A 178 32.48 11.55 9.38
CA SER A 178 32.23 11.33 7.94
C SER A 178 32.42 9.85 7.58
N LEU A 179 31.42 9.27 6.90
CA LEU A 179 31.47 7.90 6.41
C LEU A 179 31.14 7.86 4.91
N SER A 180 31.89 7.04 4.20
CA SER A 180 31.59 6.60 2.84
C SER A 180 30.76 5.32 2.87
N LEU A 181 29.64 5.31 2.16
CA LEU A 181 28.74 4.18 1.99
C LEU A 181 28.70 3.77 0.51
N ILE A 182 28.80 2.47 0.24
CA ILE A 182 28.62 1.89 -1.08
C ILE A 182 27.49 0.86 -1.01
N PHE A 183 26.47 1.08 -1.82
CA PHE A 183 25.36 0.14 -2.01
C PHE A 183 25.52 -0.58 -3.34
N ASP A 184 25.74 -1.89 -3.29
CA ASP A 184 25.72 -2.73 -4.48
C ASP A 184 24.33 -3.34 -4.64
N ILE A 185 23.64 -2.93 -5.70
CA ILE A 185 22.30 -3.42 -6.05
C ILE A 185 22.42 -4.20 -7.36
N PRO A 186 22.01 -5.49 -7.42
CA PRO A 186 22.25 -6.37 -8.57
C PRO A 186 21.87 -5.77 -9.94
N GLU A 187 20.76 -5.04 -10.01
CA GLU A 187 20.23 -4.49 -11.26
C GLU A 187 20.65 -3.03 -11.53
N PHE A 188 21.04 -2.28 -10.49
CA PHE A 188 21.29 -0.83 -10.59
C PHE A 188 22.76 -0.45 -10.39
N GLY A 189 23.64 -1.44 -10.16
CA GLY A 189 25.06 -1.23 -9.92
C GLY A 189 25.37 -0.64 -8.54
N SER A 190 26.61 -0.15 -8.38
CA SER A 190 27.12 0.41 -7.13
C SER A 190 26.80 1.90 -7.02
N LYS A 191 26.19 2.33 -5.92
CA LYS A 191 25.96 3.75 -5.58
C LYS A 191 26.79 4.17 -4.38
N PHE A 192 27.47 5.30 -4.49
CA PHE A 192 28.29 5.88 -3.44
C PHE A 192 27.57 7.04 -2.75
N TYR A 193 27.61 7.09 -1.43
CA TYR A 193 27.10 8.20 -0.63
C TYR A 193 28.10 8.55 0.46
N GLU A 194 28.28 9.86 0.70
CA GLU A 194 28.98 10.35 1.88
C GLU A 194 27.95 10.88 2.88
N ILE A 195 28.06 10.45 4.13
CA ILE A 195 27.17 10.86 5.21
C ILE A 195 28.00 11.41 6.38
N GLN A 196 27.37 12.25 7.20
CA GLN A 196 27.91 12.68 8.48
C GLN A 196 26.94 12.28 9.59
N THR A 197 27.47 11.76 10.69
CA THR A 197 26.69 11.43 11.88
C THR A 197 26.34 12.66 12.71
N ASP A 198 25.24 12.60 13.45
CA ASP A 198 24.83 13.64 14.38
C ASP A 198 25.63 13.61 15.72
N GLU A 199 25.26 14.50 16.64
CA GLU A 199 25.83 14.60 18.00
C GLU A 199 25.67 13.33 18.84
N ASN A 200 24.78 12.42 18.44
CA ASN A 200 24.53 11.14 19.10
C ASN A 200 25.10 9.95 18.31
N GLY A 201 25.87 10.22 17.25
CA GLY A 201 26.47 9.23 16.37
C GLY A 201 25.48 8.56 15.41
N ASN A 202 24.30 9.14 15.17
CA ASN A 202 23.29 8.55 14.29
C ASN A 202 23.30 9.17 12.89
N PHE A 203 22.84 8.40 11.91
CA PHE A 203 22.44 8.90 10.60
C PHE A 203 21.20 8.15 10.10
N THR A 204 20.51 8.71 9.12
CA THR A 204 19.28 8.10 8.55
C THR A 204 19.43 7.90 7.05
N LEU A 205 19.13 6.69 6.59
CA LEU A 205 18.97 6.34 5.18
C LEU A 205 17.48 6.31 4.86
N SER A 206 16.99 7.26 4.07
CA SER A 206 15.56 7.39 3.76
C SER A 206 15.30 7.14 2.28
N GLY A 207 14.12 6.60 1.96
CA GLY A 207 13.67 6.47 0.57
C GLY A 207 14.38 5.39 -0.22
N MET A 208 14.87 4.33 0.43
CA MET A 208 15.51 3.22 -0.27
C MET A 208 14.48 2.34 -0.96
N ILE A 209 14.75 2.02 -2.23
CA ILE A 209 13.95 1.15 -3.07
C ILE A 209 14.86 0.05 -3.59
N PHE A 210 14.61 -1.18 -3.18
CA PHE A 210 15.27 -2.37 -3.67
C PHE A 210 14.29 -3.54 -3.56
N GLU A 211 14.27 -4.40 -4.56
CA GLU A 211 13.38 -5.57 -4.61
C GLU A 211 14.07 -6.82 -4.05
N ASP A 212 15.40 -6.83 -4.11
CA ASP A 212 16.25 -7.97 -3.84
C ASP A 212 17.32 -7.65 -2.79
N ASN A 213 18.16 -8.64 -2.46
CA ASN A 213 19.25 -8.45 -1.52
C ASN A 213 20.21 -7.32 -1.98
N MET A 214 20.50 -6.39 -1.07
CA MET A 214 21.43 -5.29 -1.29
C MET A 214 22.64 -5.44 -0.36
N LYS A 215 23.85 -5.26 -0.90
CA LYS A 215 25.07 -5.27 -0.09
C LYS A 215 25.48 -3.84 0.24
N LEU A 216 25.59 -3.54 1.53
CA LEU A 216 26.10 -2.26 2.03
C LEU A 216 27.54 -2.44 2.51
N SER A 217 28.46 -1.70 1.91
CA SER A 217 29.82 -1.54 2.40
C SER A 217 29.98 -0.13 2.97
N TYR A 218 30.68 0.01 4.09
CA TYR A 218 30.84 1.29 4.76
C TYR A 218 32.28 1.47 5.24
N GLN A 219 32.77 2.71 5.19
CA GLN A 219 34.11 3.08 5.61
C GLN A 219 34.10 4.44 6.31
N LEU A 220 34.83 4.55 7.41
CA LEU A 220 35.08 5.81 8.09
C LEU A 220 36.11 6.63 7.30
N ASN A 221 35.79 7.88 6.97
CA ASN A 221 36.67 8.80 6.27
C ASN A 221 37.66 9.46 7.25
N LYS A 222 38.61 8.67 7.76
CA LYS A 222 39.71 9.12 8.62
C LYS A 222 41.07 8.84 7.98
N GLU A 223 42.04 9.73 8.26
CA GLU A 223 43.42 9.62 7.76
C GLU A 223 44.18 8.42 8.36
N GLN A 224 43.83 8.00 9.59
CA GLN A 224 44.47 6.87 10.26
C GLN A 224 43.63 5.60 10.13
N LYS A 225 44.27 4.50 9.72
CA LYS A 225 43.63 3.17 9.66
C LYS A 225 43.22 2.73 11.06
N MET A 226 41.94 2.45 11.23
CA MET A 226 41.36 1.97 12.48
C MET A 226 41.12 0.46 12.41
N ASP A 227 41.24 -0.23 13.54
CA ASP A 227 40.98 -1.66 13.62
C ASP A 227 39.48 -1.92 13.43
N LYS A 228 39.11 -2.97 12.68
CA LYS A 228 37.68 -3.27 12.37
C LYS A 228 36.83 -3.54 13.62
N ARG A 229 37.44 -3.89 14.75
CA ARG A 229 36.75 -4.16 16.03
C ARG A 229 36.30 -2.89 16.73
N ASP A 230 36.97 -1.78 16.45
CA ASP A 230 36.78 -0.50 17.11
C ASP A 230 35.70 0.35 16.43
N PHE A 231 35.20 -0.10 15.28
CA PHE A 231 34.22 0.62 14.48
C PHE A 231 33.03 -0.28 14.18
N GLN A 232 31.86 0.13 14.65
CA GLN A 232 30.62 -0.64 14.51
C GLN A 232 29.50 0.26 14.01
N VAL A 233 28.72 -0.25 13.06
CA VAL A 233 27.52 0.42 12.56
C VAL A 233 26.31 -0.49 12.77
N PHE A 234 25.36 -0.02 13.56
CA PHE A 234 24.13 -0.74 13.87
C PHE A 234 22.98 -0.16 13.05
N PHE A 235 22.34 -0.98 12.21
CA PHE A 235 21.18 -0.58 11.42
C PHE A 235 19.89 -1.09 12.07
N GLN A 236 18.89 -0.24 12.18
CA GLN A 236 17.53 -0.59 12.55
C GLN A 236 16.55 -0.04 11.52
N PRO A 237 15.59 -0.86 11.04
CA PRO A 237 14.49 -0.35 10.25
C PRO A 237 13.76 0.75 11.04
N ASN A 238 13.51 1.88 10.38
CA ASN A 238 12.77 3.00 10.97
C ASN A 238 11.29 2.87 10.64
N TYR A 239 10.68 1.77 11.07
CA TYR A 239 9.23 1.59 11.04
C TYR A 239 8.72 1.32 12.45
N ALA A 240 7.51 1.79 12.75
CA ALA A 240 6.79 1.41 13.95
C ALA A 240 5.84 0.27 13.58
N PHE A 241 6.10 -0.96 14.04
CA PHE A 241 5.11 -2.03 13.90
C PHE A 241 3.87 -1.66 14.71
N ILE A 242 2.73 -1.56 14.04
CA ILE A 242 1.45 -1.28 14.69
C ILE A 242 0.71 -2.61 14.78
N PRO A 243 0.74 -3.31 15.93
CA PRO A 243 -0.02 -4.53 16.07
C PRO A 243 -1.52 -4.20 15.91
N TYR A 244 -2.21 -4.98 15.09
CA TYR A 244 -3.66 -4.91 15.01
C TYR A 244 -4.25 -5.43 16.33
N LYS A 245 -4.71 -4.51 17.18
CA LYS A 245 -5.28 -4.81 18.51
C LYS A 245 -6.81 -4.88 18.53
N ASN A 246 -7.47 -4.61 17.41
CA ASN A 246 -8.91 -4.71 17.35
C ASN A 246 -9.34 -6.17 17.41
N ASN A 247 -10.56 -6.40 17.90
CA ASN A 247 -11.19 -7.70 17.79
C ASN A 247 -11.22 -8.11 16.31
N LEU A 248 -11.09 -9.41 16.07
CA LEU A 248 -11.38 -9.97 14.76
C LEU A 248 -12.78 -9.49 14.33
N PRO A 249 -12.98 -9.16 13.03
CA PRO A 249 -14.27 -8.73 12.54
C PRO A 249 -15.34 -9.73 12.98
N LYS A 250 -16.45 -9.21 13.51
CA LYS A 250 -17.57 -10.05 13.95
C LYS A 250 -18.06 -10.84 12.75
N SER A 251 -17.81 -12.14 12.78
CA SER A 251 -18.30 -13.06 11.79
C SER A 251 -19.69 -13.57 12.21
N LYS A 252 -20.56 -13.85 11.23
CA LYS A 252 -21.78 -14.63 11.49
C LYS A 252 -21.45 -16.10 11.81
N PHE A 253 -20.20 -16.51 11.61
CA PHE A 253 -19.71 -17.85 11.90
C PHE A 253 -19.23 -17.94 13.35
N ASN A 254 -19.70 -18.98 14.05
CA ASN A 254 -19.19 -19.36 15.36
C ASN A 254 -18.15 -20.47 15.20
N LEU A 255 -17.04 -20.36 15.92
CA LEU A 255 -16.05 -21.43 15.98
C LEU A 255 -16.62 -22.59 16.79
N THR A 256 -16.94 -23.69 16.13
CA THR A 256 -17.35 -24.94 16.76
C THR A 256 -16.20 -25.93 16.69
N LYS A 257 -15.98 -26.69 17.78
CA LYS A 257 -15.04 -27.81 17.74
C LYS A 257 -15.60 -28.85 16.79
N ARG A 258 -14.80 -29.19 15.78
CA ARG A 258 -15.14 -30.19 14.78
C ARG A 258 -15.11 -31.60 15.37
N LEU A 259 -16.11 -32.42 15.07
CA LEU A 259 -16.15 -33.85 15.39
C LEU A 259 -15.54 -34.67 14.25
N SER A 260 -15.02 -35.86 14.55
CA SER A 260 -14.40 -36.77 13.57
C SER A 260 -15.35 -37.18 12.44
N GLU A 261 -16.66 -37.22 12.70
CA GLU A 261 -17.68 -37.59 11.73
C GLU A 261 -18.21 -36.42 10.89
N ASP A 262 -17.80 -35.18 11.17
CA ASP A 262 -18.29 -34.01 10.43
C ASP A 262 -17.82 -34.07 8.97
N ALA A 263 -18.77 -34.25 8.05
CA ALA A 263 -18.53 -34.21 6.62
C ALA A 263 -17.96 -32.84 6.23
N LEU A 264 -16.84 -32.86 5.49
CA LEU A 264 -16.29 -31.65 4.90
C LEU A 264 -17.30 -31.07 3.92
N SER A 265 -17.51 -29.76 3.99
CA SER A 265 -18.18 -29.05 2.91
C SER A 265 -17.37 -29.20 1.61
N PRO A 266 -18.02 -29.17 0.43
CA PRO A 266 -17.30 -29.21 -0.85
C PRO A 266 -16.21 -28.14 -0.96
N GLU A 267 -16.44 -26.95 -0.40
CA GLU A 267 -15.47 -25.84 -0.34
C GLU A 267 -14.22 -26.23 0.46
N GLU A 268 -14.39 -26.83 1.63
CA GLU A 268 -13.26 -27.27 2.46
C GLU A 268 -12.45 -28.39 1.77
N ILE A 269 -13.12 -29.37 1.16
CA ILE A 269 -12.47 -30.44 0.37
C ILE A 269 -11.62 -29.82 -0.74
N ARG A 270 -12.20 -28.87 -1.50
CA ARG A 270 -11.51 -28.14 -2.56
C ARG A 270 -10.31 -27.36 -2.01
N SER A 271 -10.46 -26.66 -0.88
CA SER A 271 -9.37 -25.88 -0.26
C SER A 271 -8.19 -26.75 0.17
N ILE A 272 -8.46 -27.95 0.73
CA ILE A 272 -7.43 -28.91 1.12
C ILE A 272 -6.72 -29.45 -0.12
N ALA A 273 -7.47 -29.80 -1.17
CA ALA A 273 -6.90 -30.25 -2.44
C ALA A 273 -6.03 -29.17 -3.09
N THR A 274 -6.47 -27.91 -3.10
CA THR A 274 -5.70 -26.76 -3.59
C THR A 274 -4.43 -26.56 -2.78
N LYS A 275 -4.50 -26.58 -1.44
CA LYS A 275 -3.31 -26.44 -0.57
C LYS A 275 -2.28 -27.54 -0.84
N ASN A 276 -2.72 -28.79 -0.98
CA ASN A 276 -1.84 -29.91 -1.31
C ASN A 276 -1.21 -29.75 -2.71
N THR A 277 -1.99 -29.26 -3.67
CA THR A 277 -1.51 -28.99 -5.04
C THR A 277 -0.48 -27.85 -5.04
N GLN A 278 -0.74 -26.76 -4.31
CA GLN A 278 0.21 -25.65 -4.16
C GLN A 278 1.51 -26.10 -3.52
N LYS A 279 1.45 -26.90 -2.45
CA LYS A 279 2.65 -27.46 -1.80
C LYS A 279 3.50 -28.27 -2.79
N PHE A 280 2.86 -29.13 -3.58
CA PHE A 280 3.54 -29.90 -4.62
C PHE A 280 4.15 -29.02 -5.73
N ILE A 281 3.46 -27.95 -6.14
CA ILE A 281 3.99 -26.98 -7.11
C ILE A 281 5.19 -26.24 -6.53
N SER A 282 5.11 -25.74 -5.30
CA SER A 282 6.22 -25.02 -4.66
C SER A 282 7.45 -25.89 -4.46
N GLU A 283 7.27 -27.16 -4.05
CA GLU A 283 8.36 -28.13 -3.90
C GLU A 283 9.04 -28.42 -5.26
N LYS A 284 8.26 -28.51 -6.34
CA LYS A 284 8.82 -28.69 -7.69
C LYS A 284 9.49 -27.44 -8.26
N ILE A 285 9.03 -26.24 -7.91
CA ILE A 285 9.65 -24.98 -8.36
C ILE A 285 11.03 -24.80 -7.72
N THR A 286 11.21 -25.20 -6.45
CA THR A 286 12.53 -25.18 -5.80
C THR A 286 13.54 -26.14 -6.44
N ASP A 287 13.08 -27.18 -7.15
CA ASP A 287 13.93 -28.17 -7.81
C ASP A 287 14.36 -27.76 -9.24
N ILE A 288 13.89 -26.61 -9.76
CA ILE A 288 14.38 -26.09 -11.05
C ILE A 288 15.66 -25.30 -10.77
N GLU A 289 16.79 -26.00 -10.78
CA GLU A 289 18.11 -25.37 -10.75
C GLU A 289 18.29 -24.41 -11.95
N GLU A 290 18.79 -23.22 -11.67
CA GLU A 290 19.22 -22.20 -12.61
C GLU A 290 20.03 -22.81 -13.77
N VAL A 291 19.45 -22.91 -14.97
CA VAL A 291 20.19 -23.30 -16.18
C VAL A 291 21.12 -22.16 -16.56
N LYS A 292 22.33 -22.14 -16.00
CA LYS A 292 23.42 -21.26 -16.46
C LYS A 292 23.83 -21.67 -17.87
N ILE A 293 23.31 -20.96 -18.87
CA ILE A 293 23.76 -21.08 -20.26
C ILE A 293 25.21 -20.56 -20.33
N LYS A 294 26.19 -21.46 -20.20
CA LYS A 294 27.58 -21.15 -20.57
C LYS A 294 27.69 -21.20 -22.09
N THR A 295 27.57 -20.04 -22.74
CA THR A 295 27.96 -19.90 -24.15
C THR A 295 29.48 -20.12 -24.28
N SER A 296 29.91 -21.20 -24.94
CA SER A 296 31.29 -21.35 -25.38
C SER A 296 31.49 -20.55 -26.66
N LYS A 297 32.34 -19.52 -26.60
CA LYS A 297 32.77 -18.77 -27.79
C LYS A 297 33.80 -19.64 -28.52
N SER A 298 33.45 -20.22 -29.66
CA SER A 298 34.41 -20.93 -30.50
C SER A 298 35.34 -19.91 -31.17
N ASP A 299 36.65 -19.96 -30.86
CA ASP A 299 37.67 -19.19 -31.55
C ASP A 299 37.78 -19.63 -33.02
N LYS A 300 37.38 -18.75 -33.94
CA LYS A 300 37.43 -18.96 -35.40
C LYS A 300 38.86 -18.89 -35.99
N LEU A 301 39.91 -18.98 -35.18
CA LEU A 301 41.31 -18.91 -35.64
C LEU A 301 42.05 -20.26 -35.71
N LYS A 302 41.41 -21.38 -35.36
CA LYS A 302 42.03 -22.72 -35.46
C LYS A 302 41.63 -23.56 -36.70
N ILE A 303 40.87 -23.00 -37.64
CA ILE A 303 40.42 -23.73 -38.86
C ILE A 303 41.31 -23.42 -40.08
N LEU A 304 42.40 -22.64 -39.96
CA LEU A 304 43.25 -22.26 -41.09
C LEU A 304 44.64 -22.92 -41.18
N GLU A 305 44.94 -23.93 -40.36
CA GLU A 305 46.22 -24.68 -40.45
C GLU A 305 46.04 -26.20 -40.68
N LYS A 306 45.08 -26.58 -41.52
CA LYS A 306 45.05 -27.91 -42.14
C LYS A 306 44.54 -27.80 -43.58
N ASN A 307 45.44 -27.44 -44.48
CA ASN A 307 45.44 -27.88 -45.88
C ASN A 307 46.86 -28.33 -46.20
#